data_AF-A0A4Y2WEA5-F1
#
_entry.id   AF-A0A4Y2WEA5-F1
#
_cell.length_a   1.000
_cell.length_b   1.000
_cell.length_c   1.000
_cell.angle_alpha   90.00
_cell.angle_beta   90.00
_cell.angle_gamma   90.00
#
_symmetry.space_group_name_H-M   'P 1'
#
loop_
_entity.id
_entity.type
_entity.pdbx_description
1 polymer ?
#
loop_
_entity_poly.entity_id
_entity_poly.type
_entity_poly.pdbx_seq_one_letter_code
_entity_poly.pdbx_strand_id
1 'polypeptide(L)'
;MNSFNSVFQAELAAINFAAGWALERNVKVKVFSDSKSSIEAIRSPKVKSNFVLSVKDNLYNAKDLVSLVWVKAHAGNPGNELADNFAKIASSCGADMSIPAPYSYVKRVCKEFLMNEWNSYSKNSTTGKRTKEILPSANLDLFISNKYVIYLFTNHGPFPAYLCMFKILNNPDCLCGEHGDVDHYLTS
;
A
#
# COMPACT_ATOMS: atom_id res chain seq x y z
N MET A 1 -8.75 14.26 12.87
CA MET A 1 -7.73 13.61 12.01
C MET A 1 -8.42 13.20 10.73
N ASN A 2 -7.70 13.10 9.62
CA ASN A 2 -8.33 12.72 8.36
C ASN A 2 -8.56 11.20 8.28
N SER A 3 -9.52 10.79 7.45
CA SER A 3 -9.86 9.37 7.21
C SER A 3 -8.70 8.53 6.67
N PHE A 4 -7.68 9.16 6.10
CA PHE A 4 -6.48 8.51 5.60
C PHE A 4 -5.41 8.24 6.67
N ASN A 5 -5.57 8.81 7.87
CA ASN A 5 -4.63 8.59 8.95
C ASN A 5 -4.85 7.21 9.59
N SER A 6 -3.75 6.58 9.99
CA SER A 6 -3.79 5.25 10.60
C SER A 6 -3.88 5.32 12.13
N VAL A 7 -4.36 4.25 12.77
CA VAL A 7 -4.32 4.08 14.23
C VAL A 7 -2.89 4.32 14.77
N PHE A 8 -1.87 3.81 14.07
CA PHE A 8 -0.46 4.07 14.42
C PHE A 8 -0.11 5.57 14.49
N GLN A 9 -0.65 6.41 13.60
CA GLN A 9 -0.43 7.86 13.67
C GLN A 9 -1.20 8.49 14.83
N ALA A 10 -2.40 7.99 15.15
CA ALA A 10 -3.17 8.44 16.30
C ALA A 10 -2.45 8.16 17.64
N GLU A 11 -1.94 6.94 17.80
CA GLU A 11 -1.16 6.52 18.97
C GLU A 11 0.11 7.37 19.15
N LEU A 12 0.87 7.57 18.08
CA LEU A 12 2.04 8.45 18.11
C LEU A 12 1.69 9.90 18.42
N ALA A 13 0.56 10.39 17.91
CA ALA A 13 0.10 11.74 18.20
C ALA A 13 -0.25 11.93 19.68
N ALA A 14 -0.89 10.93 20.29
CA ALA A 14 -1.19 10.94 21.72
C ALA A 14 0.10 10.97 22.56
N ILE A 15 1.10 10.16 22.20
CA ILE A 15 2.42 10.18 22.85
C ILE A 15 3.10 11.55 22.67
N ASN A 16 3.06 12.11 21.46
CA ASN A 16 3.65 13.41 21.17
C ASN A 16 2.99 14.54 21.96
N PHE A 17 1.66 14.50 22.07
CA PHE A 17 0.89 15.46 22.85
C PHE A 17 1.25 15.38 24.33
N ALA A 18 1.33 14.17 24.91
CA ALA A 18 1.75 13.98 26.29
C ALA A 18 3.17 14.51 26.54
N ALA A 19 4.08 14.32 25.57
CA ALA A 19 5.43 14.86 25.66
C ALA A 19 5.48 16.39 25.64
N GLY A 20 4.76 17.02 24.72
CA GLY A 20 4.64 18.48 24.66
C GLY A 20 4.00 19.05 25.95
N TRP A 21 2.93 18.43 26.42
CA TRP A 21 2.25 18.83 27.66
C TRP A 21 3.17 18.76 28.89
N ALA A 22 3.97 17.69 29.00
CA ALA A 22 4.92 17.51 30.08
C ALA A 22 6.06 18.54 30.02
N LEU A 23 6.56 18.83 28.81
CA LEU A 23 7.59 19.83 28.57
C LEU A 23 7.10 21.25 28.92
N GLU A 24 5.91 21.63 28.46
CA GLU A 24 5.29 22.94 28.74
C GLU A 24 5.09 23.21 30.23
N ARG A 25 4.70 22.17 30.99
CA ARG A 25 4.41 22.28 32.43
C ARG A 25 5.61 21.95 33.31
N ASN A 26 6.70 21.46 32.71
CA ASN A 26 7.87 20.96 33.41
C ASN A 26 7.52 19.91 34.49
N VAL A 27 6.67 18.94 34.14
CA VAL A 27 6.21 17.89 35.06
C VAL A 27 6.61 16.51 34.56
N LYS A 28 6.99 15.64 35.50
CA LYS A 28 7.30 14.24 35.19
C LYS A 28 6.02 13.44 35.02
N VAL A 29 5.86 12.82 33.86
CA VAL A 29 4.74 11.94 33.50
C VAL A 29 5.22 10.55 33.10
N LYS A 30 4.35 9.58 33.32
CA LYS A 30 4.51 8.22 32.84
C LYS A 30 3.37 7.92 31.87
N VAL A 31 3.72 7.70 30.61
CA VAL A 31 2.79 7.41 29.52
C VAL A 31 2.73 5.90 29.34
N PHE A 32 1.55 5.34 29.61
CA PHE A 32 1.25 3.93 29.36
C PHE A 32 0.58 3.82 28.00
N SER A 33 1.14 3.02 27.10
CA SER A 33 0.59 2.79 25.77
C SER A 33 0.60 1.31 25.45
N ASP A 34 -0.50 0.80 24.91
CA ASP A 34 -0.58 -0.57 24.40
C ASP A 34 -0.06 -0.70 22.96
N SER A 35 0.19 0.42 22.29
CA SER A 35 0.73 0.52 20.95
C SER A 35 2.21 0.14 20.89
N LYS A 36 2.47 -1.18 20.88
CA LYS A 36 3.82 -1.73 20.74
C LYS A 36 4.53 -1.18 19.50
N SER A 37 3.82 -1.05 18.38
CA SER A 37 4.35 -0.52 17.13
C SER A 37 4.84 0.94 17.27
N SER A 38 4.12 1.78 18.01
CA SER A 38 4.50 3.17 18.27
C SER A 38 5.77 3.26 19.12
N ILE A 39 5.85 2.44 20.18
CA ILE A 39 7.03 2.36 21.05
C ILE A 39 8.25 1.84 20.27
N GLU A 40 8.08 0.82 19.44
CA GLU A 40 9.15 0.29 18.59
C GLU A 40 9.60 1.30 17.53
N ALA A 41 8.69 2.06 16.94
CA ALA A 41 9.02 3.12 15.99
C ALA A 41 9.82 4.26 16.64
N ILE A 42 9.47 4.64 17.87
CA ILE A 42 10.22 5.63 18.67
C ILE A 42 11.62 5.10 18.99
N ARG A 43 11.74 3.83 19.39
CA ARG A 43 13.03 3.19 19.75
C ARG A 43 13.93 2.91 18.54
N SER A 44 13.35 2.66 17.37
CA SER A 44 14.11 2.29 16.16
C SER A 44 15.07 3.41 15.74
N PRO A 45 16.37 3.16 15.52
CA PRO A 45 17.28 4.18 15.00
C PRO A 45 16.94 4.60 13.57
N LYS A 46 16.25 3.75 12.80
CA LYS A 46 15.82 4.05 11.43
C LYS A 46 14.49 4.78 11.47
N VAL A 47 14.46 6.00 10.95
CA VAL A 47 13.24 6.83 10.82
C VAL A 47 12.78 6.83 9.37
N LYS A 48 11.52 6.45 9.13
CA LYS A 48 10.91 6.37 7.78
C LYS A 48 9.83 7.42 7.53
N SER A 49 9.52 8.26 8.53
CA SER A 49 8.44 9.23 8.48
C SER A 49 8.85 10.50 9.23
N ASN A 50 8.67 11.66 8.60
CA ASN A 50 8.93 12.95 9.23
C ASN A 50 8.06 13.17 10.47
N PHE A 51 6.86 12.59 10.49
CA PHE A 51 6.00 12.64 11.68
C PHE A 51 6.62 11.87 12.86
N VAL A 52 7.18 10.67 12.61
CA VAL A 52 7.89 9.91 13.65
C VAL A 52 9.12 10.68 14.12
N LEU A 53 9.82 11.37 13.21
CA LEU A 53 10.96 12.22 13.57
C LEU A 53 10.54 13.33 14.53
N SER A 54 9.47 14.07 14.21
CA SER A 54 8.98 15.14 15.09
C SER A 54 8.57 14.64 16.48
N VAL A 55 7.97 13.44 16.58
CA VAL A 55 7.64 12.84 17.88
C VAL A 55 8.90 12.52 18.68
N LYS A 56 9.94 11.98 18.02
CA LYS A 56 11.23 11.70 18.67
C LYS A 56 11.92 12.96 19.14
N ASP A 57 11.93 14.02 18.34
CA ASP A 57 12.54 15.30 18.71
C ASP A 57 11.84 15.90 19.93
N ASN A 58 10.51 15.83 19.98
CA ASN A 58 9.75 16.31 21.12
C ASN A 58 9.99 15.47 22.39
N LEU A 59 10.05 14.14 22.27
CA LEU A 59 10.43 13.26 23.38
C LEU A 59 11.87 13.51 23.84
N TYR A 60 12.79 13.77 22.92
CA TYR A 60 14.16 14.14 23.22
C TYR A 60 14.24 15.47 23.97
N ASN A 61 13.40 16.45 23.63
CA ASN A 61 13.31 17.71 24.37
C ASN A 61 12.69 17.52 25.75
N ALA A 62 11.70 16.64 25.87
CA ALA A 62 11.07 16.29 27.13
C ALA A 62 11.98 15.46 28.07
N LYS A 63 13.07 14.85 27.57
CA LYS A 63 14.07 14.08 28.35
C LYS A 63 13.46 13.29 29.52
N ASP A 64 13.88 13.60 30.75
CA ASP A 64 13.51 12.93 31.99
C ASP A 64 12.11 13.28 32.50
N LEU A 65 11.34 14.07 31.73
CA LEU A 65 9.95 14.39 32.01
C LEU A 65 9.01 13.29 31.54
N VAL A 66 9.38 12.48 30.54
CA VAL A 66 8.47 11.49 29.96
C VAL A 66 9.07 10.10 30.03
N SER A 67 8.40 9.19 30.71
CA SER A 67 8.70 7.76 30.67
C SER A 67 7.62 7.02 29.90
N LEU A 68 8.02 6.22 28.90
CA LEU A 68 7.10 5.39 28.09
C LEU A 68 7.10 3.96 28.62
N VAL A 69 5.92 3.43 28.91
CA VAL A 69 5.71 2.06 29.39
C VAL A 69 4.74 1.35 28.46
N TRP A 70 5.16 0.20 27.95
CA TRP A 70 4.27 -0.67 27.19
C TRP A 70 3.34 -1.42 28.14
N VAL A 71 2.04 -1.42 27.83
CA VAL A 71 1.03 -2.23 28.51
C VAL A 71 0.37 -3.18 27.53
N LYS A 72 -0.21 -4.27 28.03
CA LYS A 72 -0.91 -5.23 27.18
C LYS A 72 -2.33 -4.74 26.91
N ALA A 73 -2.71 -4.63 25.64
CA ALA A 73 -4.08 -4.36 25.22
C ALA A 73 -5.05 -5.44 25.74
N HIS A 74 -6.27 -5.05 26.09
CA HIS A 74 -7.35 -5.96 26.50
C HIS A 74 -7.00 -6.92 27.66
N ALA A 75 -6.13 -6.46 28.57
CA ALA A 75 -5.73 -7.23 29.75
C ALA A 75 -6.51 -6.84 31.02
N GLY A 76 -7.65 -6.15 30.88
CA GLY A 76 -8.43 -5.67 32.02
C GLY A 76 -7.79 -4.48 32.75
N ASN A 77 -6.96 -3.68 32.06
CA ASN A 77 -6.37 -2.48 32.65
C ASN A 77 -7.37 -1.32 32.55
N PRO A 78 -7.96 -0.85 33.67
CA PRO A 78 -9.02 0.17 33.61
C PRO A 78 -8.53 1.50 33.01
N GLY A 79 -7.25 1.83 33.19
CA GLY A 79 -6.65 3.04 32.62
C GLY A 79 -6.50 2.97 31.10
N ASN A 80 -6.11 1.80 30.56
CA ASN A 80 -6.03 1.60 29.11
C ASN A 80 -7.42 1.63 28.48
N GLU A 81 -8.38 0.91 29.07
CA GLU A 81 -9.76 0.88 28.58
C GLU A 81 -10.42 2.27 28.59
N LEU A 82 -10.12 3.07 29.62
CA LEU A 82 -10.55 4.45 29.69
C LEU A 82 -9.90 5.32 28.59
N ALA A 83 -8.59 5.14 28.34
CA ALA A 83 -7.89 5.84 27.26
C ALA A 83 -8.46 5.47 25.88
N ASP A 84 -8.74 4.18 25.63
CA ASP A 84 -9.36 3.70 24.39
C ASP A 84 -10.76 4.29 24.20
N ASN A 85 -11.54 4.38 25.27
CA ASN A 85 -12.86 5.00 25.23
C ASN A 85 -12.77 6.49 24.87
N PHE A 86 -11.84 7.23 25.46
CA PHE A 86 -11.60 8.63 25.10
C PHE A 86 -11.10 8.79 23.67
N ALA A 87 -10.22 7.91 23.19
CA ALA A 87 -9.77 7.92 21.79
C ALA A 87 -10.95 7.68 20.82
N LYS A 88 -11.86 6.76 21.17
CA LYS A 88 -13.09 6.49 20.41
C LYS A 88 -14.02 7.70 20.39
N ILE A 89 -14.24 8.37 21.51
CA ILE A 89 -15.04 9.60 21.59
C ILE A 89 -14.37 10.69 20.73
N ALA A 90 -13.07 10.91 20.89
CA ALA A 90 -12.31 11.89 20.13
C ALA A 90 -12.31 11.63 18.62
N SER A 91 -12.43 10.37 18.18
CA SER A 91 -12.58 10.05 16.75
C SER A 91 -13.86 10.61 16.13
N SER A 92 -14.90 10.85 16.93
CA SER A 92 -16.23 11.31 16.49
C SER A 92 -16.48 12.78 16.76
N CYS A 93 -15.97 13.32 17.87
CA CYS A 93 -16.23 14.70 18.30
C CYS A 93 -14.97 15.48 18.72
N GLY A 94 -13.79 14.93 18.51
CA GLY A 94 -12.52 15.57 18.87
C GLY A 94 -12.15 16.71 17.91
N ALA A 95 -11.24 17.56 18.37
CA ALA A 95 -10.65 18.59 17.52
C ALA A 95 -9.80 17.96 16.40
N ASP A 96 -9.81 18.60 15.24
CA ASP A 96 -9.00 18.13 14.13
C ASP A 96 -7.50 18.35 14.38
N MET A 97 -6.74 17.28 14.15
CA MET A 97 -5.29 17.31 14.18
C MET A 97 -4.77 17.13 12.75
N SER A 98 -3.98 18.09 12.29
CA SER A 98 -3.35 18.06 10.98
C SER A 98 -2.12 17.16 11.03
N ILE A 99 -2.29 15.90 10.63
CA ILE A 99 -1.20 14.94 10.44
C ILE A 99 -1.11 14.60 8.95
N PRO A 100 0.07 14.71 8.33
CA PRO A 100 0.26 14.35 6.93
C PRO A 100 -0.20 12.93 6.61
N ALA A 101 -0.65 12.71 5.38
CA ALA A 101 -1.00 11.39 4.90
C ALA A 101 0.20 10.44 5.02
N PRO A 102 0.01 9.22 5.53
CA PRO A 102 1.10 8.27 5.62
C PRO A 102 1.53 7.84 4.21
N TYR A 103 2.83 7.58 4.03
CA TYR A 103 3.37 7.13 2.74
C TYR A 103 2.62 5.92 2.17
N SER A 104 2.22 4.98 3.03
CA SER A 104 1.43 3.81 2.64
C SER A 104 0.08 4.18 2.01
N TYR A 105 -0.59 5.21 2.53
CA TYR A 105 -1.84 5.70 1.96
C TYR A 105 -1.61 6.31 0.59
N VAL A 106 -0.64 7.22 0.45
CA VAL A 106 -0.32 7.87 -0.83
C VAL A 106 0.06 6.82 -1.87
N LYS A 107 0.94 5.87 -1.51
CA LYS A 107 1.34 4.76 -2.37
C LYS A 107 0.14 3.93 -2.82
N ARG A 108 -0.81 3.64 -1.92
CA ARG A 108 -2.03 2.88 -2.24
C ARG A 108 -2.91 3.65 -3.22
N VAL A 109 -3.19 4.92 -2.95
CA VAL A 109 -4.01 5.77 -3.83
C VAL A 109 -3.39 5.90 -5.22
N CYS A 110 -2.07 6.16 -5.31
CA CYS A 110 -1.38 6.20 -6.60
C CYS A 110 -1.47 4.85 -7.34
N LYS A 111 -1.30 3.72 -6.62
CA LYS A 111 -1.44 2.38 -7.21
C LYS A 111 -2.85 2.17 -7.76
N GLU A 112 -3.88 2.48 -6.97
CA GLU A 112 -5.28 2.36 -7.37
C GLU A 112 -5.60 3.24 -8.60
N PHE A 113 -5.14 4.49 -8.60
CA PHE A 113 -5.30 5.41 -9.73
C PHE A 113 -4.67 4.85 -11.02
N LEU A 114 -3.39 4.47 -10.97
CA LEU A 114 -2.68 3.92 -12.14
C LEU A 114 -3.34 2.64 -12.66
N MET A 115 -3.82 1.77 -11.77
CA MET A 115 -4.53 0.56 -12.15
C MET A 115 -5.85 0.85 -12.85
N ASN A 116 -6.61 1.82 -12.35
CA ASN A 116 -7.88 2.23 -12.97
C ASN A 116 -7.66 2.84 -14.35
N GLU A 117 -6.68 3.75 -14.48
CA GLU A 117 -6.32 4.36 -15.76
C GLU A 117 -5.88 3.29 -16.77
N TRP A 118 -5.01 2.36 -16.36
CA TRP A 118 -4.55 1.28 -17.23
C TRP A 118 -5.70 0.35 -17.66
N ASN A 119 -6.56 -0.05 -16.73
CA ASN A 119 -7.72 -0.90 -17.04
C ASN A 119 -8.70 -0.19 -17.99
N SER A 120 -8.93 1.10 -17.79
CA SER A 120 -9.77 1.93 -18.67
C SER A 120 -9.17 2.01 -20.08
N TYR A 121 -7.87 2.34 -20.17
CA TYR A 121 -7.14 2.38 -21.44
C TYR A 121 -7.20 1.04 -22.17
N SER A 122 -6.89 -0.05 -21.46
CA SER A 122 -6.92 -1.41 -22.01
C SER A 122 -8.32 -1.74 -22.53
N LYS A 123 -9.38 -1.51 -21.73
CA LYS A 123 -10.76 -1.79 -22.13
C LYS A 123 -11.18 -1.06 -23.41
N ASN A 124 -10.75 0.18 -23.58
CA ASN A 124 -11.11 1.01 -24.74
C ASN A 124 -10.19 0.83 -25.95
N SER A 125 -9.06 0.14 -25.80
CA SER A 125 -8.15 -0.12 -26.92
C SER A 125 -8.74 -1.13 -27.91
N THR A 126 -8.51 -0.93 -29.21
CA THR A 126 -8.88 -1.86 -30.28
C THR A 126 -7.88 -3.01 -30.45
N THR A 127 -6.69 -2.92 -29.84
CA THR A 127 -5.61 -3.91 -29.95
C THR A 127 -5.54 -4.79 -28.70
N GLY A 128 -4.84 -5.93 -28.80
CA GLY A 128 -4.58 -6.82 -27.66
C GLY A 128 -5.81 -7.61 -27.17
N LYS A 129 -6.78 -7.89 -28.06
CA LYS A 129 -8.03 -8.61 -27.74
C LYS A 129 -7.77 -9.93 -26.99
N ARG A 130 -6.87 -10.78 -27.52
CA ARG A 130 -6.49 -12.05 -26.88
C ARG A 130 -5.94 -11.86 -25.47
N THR A 131 -5.00 -10.93 -25.30
CA THR A 131 -4.44 -10.64 -23.98
C THR A 131 -5.52 -10.21 -22.99
N LYS A 132 -6.54 -9.47 -23.43
CA LYS A 132 -7.67 -9.06 -22.57
C LYS A 132 -8.64 -10.20 -22.25
N GLU A 133 -8.83 -11.15 -23.15
CA GLU A 133 -9.65 -12.35 -22.88
C GLU A 133 -9.01 -13.23 -21.81
N ILE A 134 -7.68 -13.34 -21.82
CA ILE A 134 -6.92 -14.15 -20.86
C ILE A 134 -6.62 -13.37 -19.57
N LEU A 135 -6.30 -12.08 -19.68
CA LEU A 135 -5.96 -11.17 -18.59
C LEU A 135 -6.86 -9.92 -18.67
N PRO A 136 -8.10 -10.01 -18.18
CA PRO A 136 -9.10 -8.94 -18.34
C PRO A 136 -8.80 -7.67 -17.55
N SER A 137 -7.92 -7.76 -16.55
CA SER A 137 -7.47 -6.62 -15.77
C SER A 137 -5.96 -6.68 -15.57
N ALA A 138 -5.35 -5.52 -15.39
CA ALA A 138 -3.96 -5.45 -14.97
C ALA A 138 -3.76 -6.19 -13.66
N ASN A 139 -2.62 -6.86 -13.57
CA ASN A 139 -2.13 -7.47 -12.36
C ASN A 139 -0.66 -7.11 -12.22
N LEU A 140 -0.34 -6.29 -11.22
CA LEU A 140 1.04 -5.84 -10.97
C LEU A 140 1.93 -6.93 -10.37
N ASP A 141 1.34 -7.99 -9.82
CA ASP A 141 2.06 -9.12 -9.26
C ASP A 141 2.32 -10.21 -10.34
N LEU A 142 1.65 -10.10 -11.49
CA LEU A 142 1.84 -10.99 -12.63
C LEU A 142 3.07 -10.58 -13.43
N PHE A 143 4.21 -11.17 -13.09
CA PHE A 143 5.42 -11.03 -13.88
C PHE A 143 5.61 -12.24 -14.81
N ILE A 144 5.26 -12.08 -16.08
CA ILE A 144 5.49 -13.09 -17.11
C ILE A 144 6.75 -12.72 -17.86
N SER A 145 7.86 -13.40 -17.56
CA SER A 145 9.14 -13.23 -18.26
C SER A 145 9.41 -14.30 -19.30
N ASN A 146 8.68 -15.42 -19.27
CA ASN A 146 8.88 -16.50 -20.21
C ASN A 146 8.36 -16.10 -21.60
N LYS A 147 9.27 -15.98 -22.58
CA LYS A 147 8.95 -15.59 -23.96
C LYS A 147 7.88 -16.45 -24.62
N TYR A 148 7.85 -17.76 -24.34
CA TYR A 148 6.88 -18.67 -24.94
C TYR A 148 5.48 -18.41 -24.38
N VAL A 149 5.38 -18.15 -23.07
CA VAL A 149 4.11 -17.77 -22.43
C VAL A 149 3.61 -16.43 -22.97
N ILE A 150 4.50 -15.47 -23.20
CA ILE A 150 4.15 -14.19 -23.84
C ILE A 150 3.60 -14.44 -25.25
N TYR A 151 4.26 -15.28 -26.06
CA TYR A 151 3.77 -15.63 -27.40
C TYR A 151 2.35 -16.21 -27.36
N LEU A 152 2.08 -17.11 -26.42
CA LEU A 152 0.76 -17.69 -26.24
C LEU A 152 -0.29 -16.65 -25.84
N PHE A 153 0.02 -15.74 -24.90
CA PHE A 153 -0.93 -14.75 -24.42
C PHE A 153 -1.19 -13.58 -25.37
N THR A 154 -0.23 -13.29 -26.23
CA THR A 154 -0.32 -12.13 -27.15
C THR A 154 -0.62 -12.54 -28.58
N ASN A 155 -0.52 -13.83 -28.92
CA ASN A 155 -0.48 -14.32 -30.30
C ASN A 155 0.70 -13.74 -31.11
N HIS A 156 1.74 -13.24 -30.43
CA HIS A 156 2.91 -12.59 -31.04
C HIS A 156 4.15 -13.49 -30.99
N GLY A 157 4.04 -14.68 -31.57
CA GLY A 157 5.11 -15.68 -31.63
C GLY A 157 5.50 -16.05 -33.06
N PRO A 158 6.33 -17.09 -33.25
CA PRO A 158 6.72 -17.60 -34.56
C PRO A 158 5.58 -18.41 -35.22
N PHE A 159 4.38 -17.84 -35.26
CA PHE A 159 3.19 -18.44 -35.85
C PHE A 159 2.99 -17.90 -37.26
N PRO A 160 2.62 -18.74 -38.25
CA PRO A 160 2.43 -18.31 -39.64
C PRO A 160 1.54 -17.07 -39.79
N ALA A 161 0.41 -17.01 -39.08
CA ALA A 161 -0.51 -15.88 -39.11
C ALA A 161 0.15 -14.56 -38.65
N TYR A 162 0.91 -14.61 -37.55
CA TYR A 162 1.61 -13.45 -37.03
C TYR A 162 2.75 -13.01 -37.95
N LEU A 163 3.57 -13.95 -38.43
CA LEU A 163 4.70 -13.66 -39.32
C LEU A 163 4.24 -13.11 -40.69
N CYS A 164 3.09 -13.55 -41.19
CA CYS A 164 2.49 -13.03 -42.42
C CYS A 164 2.10 -11.54 -42.29
N MET A 165 1.64 -11.10 -41.12
CA MET A 165 1.31 -9.69 -40.84
C MET A 165 2.53 -8.77 -41.01
N PHE A 166 3.73 -9.27 -40.68
CA PHE A 166 5.00 -8.56 -40.84
C PHE A 166 5.67 -8.80 -42.20
N LYS A 167 5.00 -9.48 -43.14
CA LYS A 167 5.51 -9.80 -44.48
C LYS A 167 6.80 -10.64 -44.45
N ILE A 168 7.01 -11.42 -43.38
CA ILE A 168 8.10 -12.39 -43.28
C ILE A 168 7.71 -13.68 -44.02
N LEU A 169 6.43 -14.06 -43.93
CA LEU A 169 5.82 -15.13 -44.71
C LEU A 169 4.77 -14.56 -45.66
N ASN A 170 4.47 -15.30 -46.72
CA ASN A 170 3.47 -14.92 -47.73
C ASN A 170 2.09 -15.57 -47.48
N ASN A 171 2.01 -16.54 -46.57
CA ASN A 171 0.79 -17.27 -46.26
C ASN A 171 0.61 -17.35 -44.72
N PRO A 172 -0.58 -17.01 -44.18
CA PRO A 172 -0.87 -17.14 -42.74
C PRO A 172 -1.19 -18.57 -42.29
N ASP A 173 -1.27 -19.55 -43.19
CA ASP A 173 -1.73 -20.90 -42.89
C ASP A 173 -0.60 -21.85 -42.45
N CYS A 174 -0.97 -22.84 -41.64
CA CYS A 174 -0.14 -23.96 -41.24
C CYS A 174 -0.01 -24.98 -42.39
N LEU A 175 0.96 -25.89 -42.29
CA LEU A 175 1.18 -26.96 -43.27
C LEU A 175 0.00 -27.92 -43.43
N CYS A 176 -0.86 -28.03 -42.41
CA CYS A 176 -2.09 -28.81 -42.49
C CYS A 176 -3.22 -28.11 -43.26
N GLY A 177 -3.05 -26.84 -43.65
CA GLY A 177 -4.04 -26.04 -44.36
C GLY A 177 -4.97 -25.20 -43.47
N GLU A 178 -4.86 -25.29 -42.15
CA GLU A 178 -5.61 -24.43 -41.21
C GLU A 178 -4.87 -23.13 -40.88
N HIS A 179 -5.58 -22.17 -40.28
CA HIS A 179 -4.99 -20.88 -39.89
C HIS A 179 -3.90 -21.06 -38.82
N GLY A 180 -2.67 -20.62 -39.12
CA GLY A 180 -1.52 -20.87 -38.26
C GLY A 180 -1.39 -19.84 -37.12
N ASP A 181 -2.34 -19.81 -36.19
CA ASP A 181 -2.31 -18.98 -34.98
C ASP A 181 -2.07 -19.81 -33.70
N VAL A 182 -1.93 -19.16 -32.54
CA VAL A 182 -1.72 -19.86 -31.26
C VAL A 182 -2.80 -20.90 -30.99
N ASP A 183 -4.07 -20.61 -31.27
CA ASP A 183 -5.17 -21.51 -30.90
C ASP A 183 -5.07 -22.83 -31.66
N HIS A 184 -4.78 -22.77 -32.96
CA HIS A 184 -4.49 -23.96 -33.77
C HIS A 184 -3.40 -24.84 -33.12
N TYR A 185 -2.27 -24.25 -32.70
CA TYR A 185 -1.18 -25.03 -32.08
C TYR A 185 -1.47 -25.51 -30.65
N LEU A 186 -2.49 -24.98 -29.98
CA LEU A 186 -2.89 -25.42 -28.62
C LEU A 186 -3.96 -26.50 -28.64
N THR A 187 -4.76 -26.58 -29.70
CA THR A 187 -5.93 -27.48 -29.79
C THR A 187 -5.77 -28.63 -30.78
N SER A 188 -4.72 -28.61 -31.61
CA SER A 188 -4.38 -29.68 -32.57
C SER A 188 -3.64 -30.86 -31.96
#